data_AF-A0A7C5NM47-F1
#
_entry.id   AF-A0A7C5NM47-F1
#
_cell.length_a   1.000
_cell.length_b   1.000
_cell.length_c   1.000
_cell.angle_alpha   90.00
_cell.angle_beta   90.00
_cell.angle_gamma   90.00
#
_symmetry.space_group_name_H-M   'P 1'
#
loop_
_entity.id
_entity.type
_entity.pdbx_description
1 polymer ?
#
loop_
_entity_poly.entity_id
_entity_poly.type
_entity_poly.pdbx_seq_one_letter_code
_entity_poly.pdbx_strand_id
1 'polypeptide(L)'
;MKTKVRKYRLIGKILKIGFFDIKFVVNKIKTIISDTPVLMANNPFRNVAPAMAITAMPIVAVPIQDVHLLDYAVANTTVNAGYGITASTDDTYMGLLGKDPYTSNQQRERDRYELNDKDWNEVVFEEVDGTSVAKLALYQDWIRKNNYQQDAIVELNLPEQGINGPFRITSIKHILPQKKPVDEDPDDDYDYKPVTALFIHHPDEVYNITFEGLSQRGLKKAETIGVTYQHPIFSVTAGDWRLAGELQVGEKVLTKSGESTVTSIEKKGGSEPVYNLEVKDLHIFLVGDVGVVVHNNYLSKFFKGVEGAKGLIGEDYEVWLRKLFPNARKVSPKDLVAWQHREYD
;
A
#
# COMPACT_ATOMS: atom_id res chain seq x y z
N MET A 1 -3.45 -45.87 -36.44
CA MET A 1 -3.25 -44.45 -36.08
C MET A 1 -3.67 -44.25 -34.64
N LYS A 2 -2.72 -44.02 -33.72
CA LYS A 2 -2.98 -43.66 -32.31
C LYS A 2 -2.35 -42.30 -32.07
N THR A 3 -3.16 -41.26 -31.94
CA THR A 3 -2.69 -39.90 -31.63
C THR A 3 -2.59 -39.75 -30.12
N LYS A 4 -1.37 -39.64 -29.60
CA LYS A 4 -1.07 -39.38 -28.18
C LYS A 4 -1.46 -37.94 -27.84
N VAL A 5 -2.37 -37.77 -26.88
CA VAL A 5 -2.57 -36.50 -26.16
C VAL A 5 -1.40 -36.31 -25.20
N ARG A 6 -0.57 -35.29 -25.39
CA ARG A 6 0.45 -34.87 -24.42
C ARG A 6 -0.17 -33.86 -23.45
N LYS A 7 -0.35 -34.26 -22.19
CA LYS A 7 -0.53 -33.36 -21.04
C LYS A 7 0.72 -32.48 -20.91
N TYR A 8 0.57 -31.15 -20.99
CA TYR A 8 1.61 -30.22 -20.59
C TYR A 8 1.41 -29.84 -19.12
N ARG A 9 2.38 -30.22 -18.28
CA ARG A 9 2.55 -29.80 -16.89
C ARG A 9 3.29 -28.46 -16.96
N LEU A 10 2.67 -27.35 -16.55
CA LEU A 10 3.31 -26.04 -16.56
C LEU A 10 4.24 -25.91 -15.36
N ILE A 11 5.51 -26.23 -15.56
CA ILE A 11 6.60 -25.93 -14.63
C ILE A 11 7.01 -24.48 -14.91
N GLY A 12 6.99 -23.64 -13.87
CA GLY A 12 7.40 -22.24 -13.96
C GLY A 12 8.80 -22.12 -14.60
N LYS A 13 8.87 -21.48 -15.78
CA LYS A 13 10.13 -21.18 -16.43
C LYS A 13 10.59 -19.78 -16.02
N ILE A 14 11.76 -19.74 -15.39
CA ILE A 14 12.55 -18.56 -15.08
C ILE A 14 13.10 -18.01 -16.39
N LEU A 15 12.81 -16.74 -16.71
CA LEU A 15 13.52 -16.01 -17.76
C LEU A 15 14.69 -15.27 -17.09
N LYS A 16 15.87 -15.90 -17.05
CA LYS A 16 17.10 -15.23 -16.61
C LYS A 16 17.50 -14.21 -17.67
N ILE A 17 17.19 -12.95 -17.45
CA ILE A 17 17.81 -11.81 -18.15
C ILE A 17 18.90 -11.29 -17.21
N GLY A 18 20.08 -10.99 -17.77
CA GLY A 18 21.31 -10.69 -17.02
C GLY A 18 21.11 -9.75 -15.82
N PHE A 19 21.50 -10.23 -14.64
CA PHE A 19 21.69 -9.52 -13.37
C PHE A 19 20.55 -8.65 -12.80
N PHE A 20 19.38 -8.61 -13.41
CA PHE A 20 18.16 -8.08 -12.79
C PHE A 20 17.00 -9.05 -13.06
N ASP A 21 16.59 -9.78 -12.02
CA ASP A 21 15.33 -10.51 -12.05
C ASP A 21 14.19 -9.47 -12.07
N ILE A 22 13.54 -9.26 -13.21
CA ILE A 22 12.38 -8.37 -13.33
C ILE A 22 11.21 -8.85 -12.43
N LYS A 23 11.21 -10.14 -12.03
CA LYS A 23 10.32 -10.67 -10.97
C LYS A 23 10.55 -10.06 -9.59
N PHE A 24 11.75 -9.54 -9.32
CA PHE A 24 12.13 -9.06 -7.98
C PHE A 24 11.49 -7.73 -7.60
N VAL A 25 11.01 -6.95 -8.58
CA VAL A 25 10.36 -5.66 -8.33
C VAL A 25 8.85 -5.80 -8.10
N VAL A 26 8.21 -6.83 -8.65
CA VAL A 26 6.74 -6.97 -8.67
C VAL A 26 6.21 -7.77 -7.47
N ASN A 27 7.01 -8.65 -6.87
CA ASN A 27 6.54 -9.61 -5.85
C ASN A 27 6.99 -9.32 -4.41
N LYS A 28 7.54 -8.14 -4.12
CA LYS A 28 7.97 -7.81 -2.75
C LYS A 28 6.85 -7.07 -2.02
N ILE A 29 6.72 -7.35 -0.74
CA ILE A 29 5.55 -6.97 0.05
C ILE A 29 5.83 -5.63 0.73
N LYS A 30 4.87 -4.72 0.73
CA LYS A 30 5.03 -3.34 1.25
C LYS A 30 4.51 -3.27 2.66
N THR A 31 5.36 -3.62 3.61
CA THR A 31 4.93 -3.90 4.97
C THR A 31 5.89 -3.33 5.98
N ILE A 32 5.40 -3.28 7.21
CA ILE A 32 6.03 -2.72 8.39
C ILE A 32 6.11 -3.84 9.42
N ILE A 33 7.17 -3.89 10.22
CA ILE A 33 7.32 -4.95 11.23
C ILE A 33 6.34 -4.80 12.39
N SER A 34 6.07 -5.90 13.09
CA SER A 34 5.37 -5.88 14.38
C SER A 34 5.94 -4.84 15.33
N ASP A 35 5.09 -4.33 16.22
CA ASP A 35 5.40 -3.32 17.24
C ASP A 35 5.72 -1.93 16.70
N THR A 36 5.82 -1.75 15.38
CA THR A 36 5.95 -0.41 14.81
C THR A 36 4.63 0.35 15.03
N PRO A 37 4.67 1.52 15.68
CA PRO A 37 3.47 2.26 15.97
C PRO A 37 2.91 2.92 14.71
N VAL A 38 1.59 3.02 14.65
CA VAL A 38 0.82 3.81 13.69
C VAL A 38 0.07 4.89 14.46
N LEU A 39 0.01 6.11 13.91
CA LEU A 39 -0.75 7.19 14.53
C LEU A 39 -2.25 7.01 14.26
N MET A 40 -2.99 6.83 15.35
CA MET A 40 -4.42 6.53 15.35
C MET A 40 -5.17 7.52 16.24
N ALA A 41 -6.46 7.70 15.99
CA ALA A 41 -7.34 8.33 16.97
C ALA A 41 -7.51 7.42 18.20
N ASN A 42 -7.37 7.98 19.40
CA ASN A 42 -7.61 7.25 20.63
C ASN A 42 -9.11 7.10 20.91
N ASN A 43 -9.67 5.95 20.56
CA ASN A 43 -11.05 5.63 20.90
C ASN A 43 -11.16 4.62 22.05
N PRO A 44 -11.27 5.06 23.32
CA PRO A 44 -11.43 4.17 24.46
C PRO A 44 -12.79 3.45 24.50
N PHE A 45 -13.74 3.82 23.62
CA PHE A 45 -15.12 3.34 23.61
C PHE A 45 -15.45 2.39 22.46
N ARG A 46 -14.44 1.74 21.89
CA ARG A 46 -14.50 0.81 20.74
C ARG A 46 -15.67 -0.20 20.73
N ASN A 47 -16.25 -0.52 21.89
CA ASN A 47 -17.34 -1.49 22.06
C ASN A 47 -18.61 -0.92 22.73
N VAL A 48 -18.71 0.40 22.87
CA VAL A 48 -19.86 1.06 23.53
C VAL A 48 -20.78 1.61 22.45
N ALA A 49 -22.10 1.50 22.66
CA ALA A 49 -23.10 2.00 21.73
C ALA A 49 -22.76 3.44 21.26
N PRO A 50 -23.04 3.82 19.99
CA PRO A 50 -22.65 5.10 19.37
C PRO A 50 -23.20 6.37 20.05
N ALA A 51 -23.85 6.24 21.21
CA ALA A 51 -24.49 7.31 21.97
C ALA A 51 -23.51 8.20 22.77
N MET A 52 -22.23 7.85 22.89
CA MET A 52 -21.26 8.63 23.69
C MET A 52 -20.01 8.93 22.85
N ALA A 53 -19.55 10.18 22.93
CA ALA A 53 -18.38 10.79 22.26
C ALA A 53 -18.63 11.43 20.88
N ILE A 54 -19.10 12.69 20.91
CA ILE A 54 -18.79 13.71 19.90
C ILE A 54 -17.66 14.55 20.53
N THR A 55 -16.52 13.93 20.79
CA THR A 55 -15.39 14.59 21.44
C THR A 55 -14.19 14.42 20.54
N ALA A 56 -13.31 15.42 20.54
CA ALA A 56 -11.99 15.23 20.00
C ALA A 56 -11.32 14.02 20.66
N MET A 57 -10.64 13.22 19.83
CA MET A 57 -9.89 12.06 20.28
C MET A 57 -8.40 12.39 20.12
N PRO A 58 -7.58 12.28 21.17
CA PRO A 58 -6.16 12.56 21.05
C PRO A 58 -5.50 11.52 20.12
N ILE A 59 -4.47 11.93 19.40
CA ILE A 59 -3.64 11.02 18.61
C ILE A 59 -2.83 10.12 19.56
N VAL A 60 -2.82 8.82 19.28
CA VAL A 60 -2.02 7.81 19.99
C VAL A 60 -1.22 6.98 19.01
N ALA A 61 -0.05 6.53 19.45
CA ALA A 61 0.78 5.55 18.76
C ALA A 61 0.31 4.14 19.14
N VAL A 62 -0.26 3.40 18.19
CA VAL A 62 -0.77 2.04 18.38
C VAL A 62 0.10 1.06 17.58
N PRO A 63 0.62 -0.02 18.18
CA PRO A 63 1.32 -1.07 17.42
C PRO A 63 0.47 -1.55 16.24
N ILE A 64 1.06 -1.69 15.06
CA ILE A 64 0.31 -1.99 13.83
C ILE A 64 -0.53 -3.27 13.92
N GLN A 65 -0.08 -4.28 14.68
CA GLN A 65 -0.83 -5.53 14.88
C GLN A 65 -2.09 -5.36 15.75
N ASP A 66 -2.16 -4.29 16.54
CA ASP A 66 -3.27 -3.97 17.45
C ASP A 66 -4.28 -3.02 16.79
N VAL A 67 -4.02 -2.54 15.57
CA VAL A 67 -5.00 -1.80 14.76
C VAL A 67 -6.09 -2.76 14.32
N HIS A 68 -7.36 -2.36 14.42
CA HIS A 68 -8.44 -3.15 13.80
C HIS A 68 -9.26 -2.34 12.81
N LEU A 69 -10.06 -3.05 12.02
CA LEU A 69 -10.91 -2.49 10.98
C LEU A 69 -11.84 -1.41 11.56
N LEU A 70 -12.01 -0.35 10.77
CA LEU A 70 -12.81 0.83 11.07
C LEU A 70 -12.33 1.66 12.29
N ASP A 71 -11.11 1.41 12.78
CA ASP A 71 -10.37 2.43 13.52
C ASP A 71 -9.98 3.58 12.59
N TYR A 72 -9.78 4.77 13.16
CA TYR A 72 -9.39 5.95 12.40
C TYR A 72 -7.88 6.18 12.50
N ALA A 73 -7.19 6.00 11.38
CA ALA A 73 -5.78 6.36 11.22
C ALA A 73 -5.65 7.85 10.87
N VAL A 74 -4.57 8.47 11.33
CA VAL A 74 -4.18 9.81 10.85
C VAL A 74 -3.63 9.65 9.44
N ALA A 75 -4.11 10.47 8.51
CA ALA A 75 -3.74 10.45 7.11
C ALA A 75 -3.45 11.87 6.62
N ASN A 76 -2.40 12.04 5.81
CA ASN A 76 -2.09 13.33 5.22
C ASN A 76 -3.00 13.60 4.00
N THR A 77 -3.55 14.81 3.90
CA THR A 77 -4.55 15.19 2.89
C THR A 77 -3.94 15.89 1.67
N THR A 78 -2.69 16.37 1.77
CA THR A 78 -2.05 17.21 0.74
C THR A 78 -1.09 16.44 -0.15
N VAL A 79 -0.38 15.46 0.40
CA VAL A 79 0.43 14.51 -0.35
C VAL A 79 -0.53 13.69 -1.22
N ASN A 80 -0.43 13.89 -2.53
CA ASN A 80 -1.33 13.37 -3.58
C ASN A 80 -2.56 14.23 -3.93
N ALA A 81 -2.84 15.37 -3.27
CA ALA A 81 -3.94 16.26 -3.63
C ALA A 81 -3.85 16.82 -5.07
N GLY A 82 -2.63 16.85 -5.63
CA GLY A 82 -2.37 17.27 -7.01
C GLY A 82 -2.86 16.30 -8.10
N TYR A 83 -3.14 15.04 -7.76
CA TYR A 83 -3.56 14.02 -8.74
C TYR A 83 -5.06 14.12 -9.01
N GLY A 84 -5.45 14.36 -10.27
CA GLY A 84 -6.85 14.37 -10.71
C GLY A 84 -7.56 15.74 -10.70
N ILE A 85 -6.86 16.84 -10.42
CA ILE A 85 -7.42 18.22 -10.43
C ILE A 85 -7.16 19.02 -11.72
N THR A 86 -6.45 18.49 -12.71
CA THR A 86 -6.18 19.18 -13.99
C THR A 86 -7.18 18.80 -15.09
N ALA A 87 -8.25 19.59 -15.20
CA ALA A 87 -8.89 19.85 -16.49
C ALA A 87 -8.20 21.08 -17.12
N SER A 88 -7.07 20.89 -17.80
CA SER A 88 -6.38 21.99 -18.51
C SER A 88 -5.87 21.53 -19.87
N THR A 89 -6.07 22.38 -20.87
CA THR A 89 -6.11 22.13 -22.30
C THR A 89 -4.76 22.18 -23.03
N ASP A 90 -3.65 21.91 -22.35
CA ASP A 90 -2.32 21.94 -22.99
C ASP A 90 -1.60 20.59 -22.84
N ASP A 91 -1.47 19.88 -23.96
CA ASP A 91 -0.95 18.52 -24.17
C ASP A 91 0.54 18.30 -23.79
N THR A 92 1.16 19.20 -23.03
CA THR A 92 2.61 19.14 -22.72
C THR A 92 2.91 18.59 -21.32
N TYR A 93 1.88 18.27 -20.52
CA TYR A 93 2.01 17.80 -19.14
C TYR A 93 1.40 16.40 -18.92
N MET A 94 1.66 15.48 -19.83
CA MET A 94 0.99 14.17 -19.97
C MET A 94 1.39 13.08 -18.93
N GLY A 95 2.00 13.44 -17.79
CA GLY A 95 2.46 12.48 -16.79
C GLY A 95 1.70 12.49 -15.45
N LEU A 96 0.87 13.51 -15.21
CA LEU A 96 0.19 13.75 -13.93
C LEU A 96 -1.34 13.92 -14.07
N LEU A 97 -1.89 13.66 -15.27
CA LEU A 97 -3.32 13.80 -15.60
C LEU A 97 -4.20 12.64 -15.10
N GLY A 98 -3.61 11.67 -14.40
CA GLY A 98 -4.32 10.50 -13.87
C GLY A 98 -4.76 10.68 -12.42
N LYS A 99 -5.80 9.93 -12.02
CA LYS A 99 -6.08 9.64 -10.61
C LYS A 99 -4.80 9.13 -9.93
N ASP A 100 -4.67 9.28 -8.61
CA ASP A 100 -3.50 8.81 -7.85
C ASP A 100 -2.94 7.45 -8.37
N PRO A 101 -1.73 7.41 -8.94
CA PRO A 101 -1.21 6.20 -9.57
C PRO A 101 -0.93 5.07 -8.57
N TYR A 102 -0.99 5.37 -7.26
CA TYR A 102 -0.70 4.43 -6.20
C TYR A 102 -1.94 3.68 -5.69
N THR A 103 -3.14 4.06 -6.09
CA THR A 103 -4.39 3.40 -5.66
C THR A 103 -4.98 2.51 -6.77
N SER A 104 -5.21 1.23 -6.47
CA SER A 104 -5.75 0.25 -7.42
C SER A 104 -7.21 0.54 -7.79
N ASN A 105 -7.68 0.06 -8.95
CA ASN A 105 -9.08 0.22 -9.33
C ASN A 105 -10.01 -0.42 -8.29
N GLN A 106 -9.65 -1.59 -7.76
CA GLN A 106 -10.44 -2.27 -6.74
C GLN A 106 -10.53 -1.48 -5.44
N GLN A 107 -9.43 -0.86 -4.99
CA GLN A 107 -9.43 0.07 -3.85
C GLN A 107 -10.42 1.21 -4.08
N ARG A 108 -10.32 1.88 -5.24
CA ARG A 108 -11.25 2.96 -5.62
C ARG A 108 -12.70 2.51 -5.70
N GLU A 109 -12.96 1.25 -6.07
CA GLU A 109 -14.32 0.72 -6.06
C GLU A 109 -14.86 0.54 -4.64
N ARG A 110 -14.02 0.07 -3.72
CA ARG A 110 -14.36 -0.05 -2.30
C ARG A 110 -14.54 1.31 -1.64
N ASP A 111 -13.75 2.31 -2.01
CA ASP A 111 -13.86 3.67 -1.45
C ASP A 111 -15.19 4.36 -1.80
N ARG A 112 -15.93 3.89 -2.81
CA ARG A 112 -17.25 4.46 -3.15
C ARG A 112 -18.33 4.13 -2.12
N TYR A 113 -18.10 3.16 -1.23
CA TYR A 113 -19.07 2.82 -0.20
C TYR A 113 -18.91 3.76 0.99
N GLU A 114 -20.02 4.39 1.38
CA GLU A 114 -20.07 5.22 2.57
C GLU A 114 -20.25 4.37 3.83
N LEU A 115 -19.59 4.78 4.92
CA LEU A 115 -19.69 4.12 6.21
C LEU A 115 -21.13 4.23 6.75
N ASN A 116 -21.67 3.11 7.21
CA ASN A 116 -22.97 3.05 7.89
C ASN A 116 -23.04 1.86 8.85
N ASP A 117 -24.03 1.89 9.76
CA ASP A 117 -24.12 0.91 10.86
C ASP A 117 -24.73 -0.45 10.46
N LYS A 118 -25.10 -0.63 9.18
CA LYS A 118 -25.94 -1.75 8.71
C LYS A 118 -25.26 -2.68 7.72
N ASP A 119 -24.41 -2.13 6.86
CA ASP A 119 -23.99 -2.83 5.65
C ASP A 119 -22.51 -3.26 5.68
N TRP A 120 -21.78 -2.95 6.74
CA TRP A 120 -20.34 -3.23 6.83
C TRP A 120 -20.04 -4.53 7.55
N ASN A 121 -19.19 -5.36 6.94
CA ASN A 121 -18.80 -6.65 7.48
C ASN A 121 -17.28 -6.79 7.47
N GLU A 122 -16.70 -7.39 8.52
CA GLU A 122 -15.35 -7.94 8.45
C GLU A 122 -15.39 -9.28 7.73
N VAL A 123 -14.58 -9.40 6.69
CA VAL A 123 -14.31 -10.65 5.99
C VAL A 123 -12.86 -11.02 6.18
N VAL A 124 -12.61 -12.21 6.71
CA VAL A 124 -11.26 -12.74 6.96
C VAL A 124 -10.92 -13.78 5.89
N PHE A 125 -9.82 -13.55 5.20
CA PHE A 125 -9.26 -14.39 4.16
C PHE A 125 -7.93 -14.97 4.66
N GLU A 126 -7.82 -16.31 4.67
CA GLU A 126 -6.60 -17.04 5.01
C GLU A 126 -6.08 -17.79 3.79
N GLU A 127 -4.81 -17.62 3.46
CA GLU A 127 -4.16 -18.28 2.32
C GLU A 127 -4.21 -19.80 2.47
N VAL A 128 -4.63 -20.55 1.43
CA VAL A 128 -4.87 -22.01 1.53
C VAL A 128 -3.58 -22.81 1.76
N ASP A 129 -2.47 -22.38 1.16
CA ASP A 129 -1.16 -23.06 1.21
C ASP A 129 -0.04 -22.12 1.70
N GLY A 130 -0.40 -21.06 2.43
CA GLY A 130 0.54 -20.09 2.98
C GLY A 130 0.14 -19.64 4.38
N THR A 131 0.58 -18.47 4.80
CA THR A 131 0.11 -17.89 6.07
C THR A 131 -0.26 -16.42 5.93
N SER A 132 -0.42 -15.93 4.70
CA SER A 132 -0.91 -14.58 4.53
C SER A 132 -2.35 -14.52 5.01
N VAL A 133 -2.68 -13.47 5.76
CA VAL A 133 -4.03 -13.21 6.23
C VAL A 133 -4.43 -11.82 5.77
N ALA A 134 -5.59 -11.71 5.13
CA ALA A 134 -6.19 -10.43 4.79
C ALA A 134 -7.52 -10.30 5.52
N LYS A 135 -7.68 -9.21 6.27
CA LYS A 135 -8.96 -8.83 6.89
C LYS A 135 -9.45 -7.59 6.18
N LEU A 136 -10.62 -7.64 5.56
CA LEU A 136 -11.19 -6.49 4.86
C LEU A 136 -12.53 -6.11 5.49
N ALA A 137 -12.75 -4.82 5.69
CA ALA A 137 -14.05 -4.25 5.92
C ALA A 137 -14.75 -4.10 4.55
N LEU A 138 -15.74 -4.95 4.28
CA LEU A 138 -16.44 -5.00 3.01
C LEU A 138 -17.91 -4.66 3.18
N TYR A 139 -18.43 -3.87 2.24
CA TYR A 139 -19.84 -3.57 2.14
C TYR A 139 -20.64 -4.82 1.72
N GLN A 140 -21.85 -4.98 2.24
CA GLN A 140 -22.70 -6.15 2.04
C GLN A 140 -22.94 -6.47 0.56
N ASP A 141 -23.12 -5.44 -0.28
CA ASP A 141 -23.31 -5.64 -1.71
C ASP A 141 -22.04 -6.10 -2.43
N TRP A 142 -20.84 -5.72 -1.94
CA TRP A 142 -19.58 -6.26 -2.46
C TRP A 142 -19.49 -7.76 -2.21
N ILE A 143 -19.81 -8.19 -0.99
CA ILE A 143 -19.84 -9.60 -0.58
C ILE A 143 -20.81 -10.40 -1.47
N ARG A 144 -22.01 -9.85 -1.71
CA ARG A 144 -23.02 -10.48 -2.59
C ARG A 144 -22.55 -10.55 -4.04
N LYS A 145 -22.02 -9.46 -4.59
CA LYS A 145 -21.54 -9.38 -5.99
C LYS A 145 -20.43 -10.39 -6.27
N ASN A 146 -19.53 -10.58 -5.30
CA ASN A 146 -18.41 -11.52 -5.42
C ASN A 146 -18.75 -12.94 -4.93
N ASN A 147 -20.00 -13.20 -4.52
CA ASN A 147 -20.45 -14.48 -3.97
C ASN A 147 -19.55 -15.02 -2.84
N TYR A 148 -19.13 -14.13 -1.94
CA TYR A 148 -18.33 -14.49 -0.78
C TYR A 148 -19.20 -15.21 0.25
N GLN A 149 -18.75 -16.41 0.63
CA GLN A 149 -19.43 -17.28 1.59
C GLN A 149 -18.38 -17.83 2.55
N GLN A 150 -18.77 -18.03 3.81
CA GLN A 150 -17.89 -18.67 4.78
C GLN A 150 -17.47 -20.06 4.27
N ASP A 151 -16.22 -20.43 4.53
CA ASP A 151 -15.53 -21.64 4.08
C ASP A 151 -15.28 -21.75 2.57
N ALA A 152 -15.78 -20.80 1.76
CA ALA A 152 -15.47 -20.77 0.34
C ALA A 152 -14.00 -20.43 0.08
N ILE A 153 -13.44 -21.04 -0.96
CA ILE A 153 -12.13 -20.68 -1.50
C ILE A 153 -12.36 -19.76 -2.70
N VAL A 154 -11.75 -18.59 -2.66
CA VAL A 154 -11.82 -17.57 -3.70
C VAL A 154 -10.42 -17.21 -4.17
N GLU A 155 -10.30 -16.82 -5.44
CA GLU A 155 -9.05 -16.26 -5.96
C GLU A 155 -8.97 -14.79 -5.55
N LEU A 156 -8.05 -14.46 -4.63
CA LEU A 156 -7.83 -13.09 -4.18
C LEU A 156 -6.68 -12.50 -5.00
N ASN A 157 -6.96 -11.39 -5.68
CA ASN A 157 -5.99 -10.69 -6.54
C ASN A 157 -5.85 -9.23 -6.10
N LEU A 158 -4.94 -9.00 -5.13
CA LEU A 158 -4.53 -7.70 -4.62
C LEU A 158 -3.00 -7.57 -4.80
N PRO A 159 -2.51 -7.43 -6.04
CA PRO A 159 -1.09 -7.41 -6.34
C PRO A 159 -0.35 -6.25 -5.66
N GLU A 160 -1.06 -5.15 -5.37
CA GLU A 160 -0.54 -4.02 -4.59
C GLU A 160 -0.11 -4.41 -3.16
N GLN A 161 -0.75 -5.43 -2.60
CA GLN A 161 -0.45 -6.00 -1.28
C GLN A 161 0.44 -7.24 -1.37
N GLY A 162 0.90 -7.62 -2.56
CA GLY A 162 1.60 -8.91 -2.75
C GLY A 162 0.69 -10.12 -2.47
N ILE A 163 -0.63 -9.97 -2.60
CA ILE A 163 -1.60 -11.04 -2.43
C ILE A 163 -2.11 -11.46 -3.81
N ASN A 164 -1.81 -12.69 -4.18
CA ASN A 164 -2.33 -13.31 -5.38
C ASN A 164 -2.42 -14.82 -5.15
N GLY A 165 -3.61 -15.39 -5.25
CA GLY A 165 -3.80 -16.83 -5.10
C GLY A 165 -5.11 -17.23 -4.43
N PRO A 166 -5.26 -18.53 -4.09
CA PRO A 166 -6.44 -19.05 -3.43
C PRO A 166 -6.45 -18.72 -1.93
N PHE A 167 -7.50 -18.05 -1.48
CA PHE A 167 -7.75 -17.75 -0.08
C PHE A 167 -9.08 -18.37 0.36
N ARG A 168 -9.09 -18.94 1.57
CA ARG A 168 -10.31 -19.41 2.22
C ARG A 168 -10.91 -18.27 3.05
N ILE A 169 -12.21 -18.06 2.91
CA ILE A 169 -12.95 -17.13 3.76
C ILE A 169 -13.27 -17.84 5.08
N THR A 170 -12.61 -17.45 6.17
CA THR A 170 -12.78 -18.12 7.48
C THR A 170 -13.83 -17.46 8.36
N SER A 171 -14.14 -16.18 8.11
CA SER A 171 -15.15 -15.45 8.87
C SER A 171 -15.79 -14.36 8.01
N ILE A 172 -17.11 -14.21 8.16
CA ILE A 172 -17.87 -13.03 7.71
C ILE A 172 -18.69 -12.60 8.92
N LYS A 173 -18.40 -11.43 9.48
CA LYS A 173 -19.13 -10.89 10.64
C LYS A 173 -19.54 -9.44 10.41
N HIS A 174 -20.75 -9.09 10.81
CA HIS A 174 -21.17 -7.69 10.83
C HIS A 174 -20.29 -6.87 11.77
N ILE A 175 -19.87 -5.68 11.34
CA ILE A 175 -19.07 -4.75 12.14
C ILE A 175 -19.71 -3.37 12.12
N LEU A 176 -19.59 -2.65 13.23
CA LEU A 176 -20.10 -1.28 13.36
C LEU A 176 -18.96 -0.29 13.14
N PRO A 177 -19.08 0.65 12.19
CA PRO A 177 -18.14 1.75 12.11
C PRO A 177 -18.11 2.56 13.39
N GLN A 178 -16.94 3.05 13.76
CA GLN A 178 -16.83 4.04 14.83
C GLN A 178 -17.30 5.40 14.32
N LYS A 179 -17.66 6.31 15.24
CA LYS A 179 -17.85 7.71 14.87
C LYS A 179 -16.52 8.32 14.46
N LYS A 180 -16.51 9.07 13.35
CA LYS A 180 -15.35 9.84 12.93
C LYS A 180 -14.96 10.82 14.05
N PRO A 181 -13.69 10.81 14.51
CA PRO A 181 -13.19 11.79 15.45
C PRO A 181 -13.38 13.21 14.93
N VAL A 182 -13.58 14.16 15.85
CA VAL A 182 -13.51 15.58 15.50
C VAL A 182 -12.05 15.94 15.29
N ASP A 183 -11.77 16.57 14.17
CA ASP A 183 -10.47 17.17 13.90
C ASP A 183 -10.35 18.49 14.68
N GLU A 184 -9.37 18.56 15.57
CA GLU A 184 -9.13 19.74 16.42
C GLU A 184 -8.41 20.86 15.66
N ASP A 185 -7.70 20.53 14.58
CA ASP A 185 -6.92 21.46 13.78
C ASP A 185 -7.19 21.25 12.28
N PRO A 186 -8.42 21.57 11.80
CA PRO A 186 -8.83 21.32 10.43
C PRO A 186 -8.09 22.19 9.40
N ASP A 187 -7.30 23.15 9.86
CA ASP A 187 -6.42 23.97 9.02
C ASP A 187 -5.05 23.30 8.79
N ASP A 188 -4.78 22.16 9.46
CA ASP A 188 -3.61 21.33 9.20
C ASP A 188 -3.80 20.39 7.99
N ASP A 189 -2.69 19.79 7.54
CA ASP A 189 -2.67 18.93 6.35
C ASP A 189 -3.08 17.46 6.66
N TYR A 190 -3.82 17.20 7.73
CA TYR A 190 -4.14 15.85 8.20
C TYR A 190 -5.62 15.68 8.50
N ASP A 191 -6.12 14.45 8.33
CA ASP A 191 -7.49 14.09 8.67
C ASP A 191 -7.51 12.64 9.18
N TYR A 192 -8.63 12.26 9.80
CA TYR A 192 -8.90 10.90 10.24
C TYR A 192 -9.62 10.11 9.16
N LYS A 193 -9.02 9.00 8.74
CA LYS A 193 -9.60 8.08 7.75
C LYS A 193 -9.70 6.65 8.30
N PRO A 194 -10.80 5.93 7.99
CA PRO A 194 -11.02 4.61 8.53
C PRO A 194 -10.08 3.58 7.88
N VAL A 195 -9.61 2.63 8.68
CA VAL A 195 -8.85 1.46 8.21
C VAL A 195 -9.81 0.44 7.60
N THR A 196 -9.68 0.18 6.30
CA THR A 196 -10.58 -0.71 5.54
C THR A 196 -10.00 -2.08 5.27
N ALA A 197 -8.68 -2.26 5.41
CA ALA A 197 -8.07 -3.57 5.32
C ALA A 197 -6.83 -3.69 6.21
N LEU A 198 -6.52 -4.92 6.59
CA LEU A 198 -5.33 -5.31 7.34
C LEU A 198 -4.73 -6.53 6.66
N PHE A 199 -3.43 -6.49 6.42
CA PHE A 199 -2.69 -7.54 5.74
C PHE A 199 -1.55 -8.00 6.63
N ILE A 200 -1.46 -9.31 6.84
CA ILE A 200 -0.41 -9.96 7.60
C ILE A 200 0.29 -10.89 6.63
N HIS A 201 1.60 -10.71 6.49
CA HIS A 201 2.41 -11.52 5.58
C HIS A 201 3.56 -12.19 6.31
N HIS A 202 4.04 -13.24 5.65
CA HIS A 202 5.31 -13.88 5.97
C HIS A 202 6.49 -12.93 5.83
N PRO A 203 7.59 -13.27 6.49
CA PRO A 203 8.65 -12.31 6.67
C PRO A 203 9.46 -12.02 5.40
N ASP A 204 9.71 -10.74 5.16
CA ASP A 204 10.49 -10.22 4.04
C ASP A 204 11.80 -9.58 4.55
N GLU A 205 12.66 -9.13 3.64
CA GLU A 205 13.83 -8.34 3.96
C GLU A 205 13.41 -6.95 4.50
N VAL A 206 13.65 -6.76 5.79
CA VAL A 206 13.35 -5.53 6.53
C VAL A 206 14.59 -4.65 6.65
N TYR A 207 14.37 -3.34 6.63
CA TYR A 207 15.33 -2.30 6.95
C TYR A 207 14.89 -1.61 8.23
N ASN A 208 15.83 -1.41 9.14
CA ASN A 208 15.69 -0.49 10.26
C ASN A 208 16.11 0.89 9.77
N ILE A 209 15.19 1.84 9.75
CA ILE A 209 15.46 3.22 9.38
C ILE A 209 15.23 4.10 10.60
N THR A 210 16.24 4.89 10.94
CA THR A 210 16.17 5.81 12.09
C THR A 210 15.91 7.22 11.62
N PHE A 211 14.84 7.82 12.15
CA PHE A 211 14.39 9.18 11.88
C PHE A 211 14.64 10.04 13.11
N GLU A 212 15.23 11.23 12.92
CA GLU A 212 15.35 12.23 13.97
C GLU A 212 14.47 13.44 13.65
N GLY A 213 13.54 13.76 14.54
CA GLY A 213 12.58 14.84 14.36
C GLY A 213 11.73 15.10 15.60
N LEU A 214 10.62 15.83 15.45
CA LEU A 214 9.70 16.12 16.55
C LEU A 214 8.64 15.01 16.67
N SER A 215 8.44 14.54 17.89
CA SER A 215 7.27 13.71 18.25
C SER A 215 5.99 14.55 18.33
N GLN A 216 4.84 13.88 18.44
CA GLN A 216 3.54 14.53 18.63
C GLN A 216 3.47 15.46 19.85
N ARG A 217 4.37 15.28 20.82
CA ARG A 217 4.47 16.11 22.02
C ARG A 217 5.45 17.28 21.89
N GLY A 218 6.00 17.52 20.69
CA GLY A 218 6.98 18.59 20.43
C GLY A 218 8.38 18.30 20.97
N LEU A 219 8.68 17.06 21.37
CA LEU A 219 10.01 16.66 21.83
C LEU A 219 10.83 16.10 20.68
N LYS A 220 12.09 16.56 20.54
CA LYS A 220 13.05 15.97 19.60
C LYS A 220 13.35 14.53 20.00
N LYS A 221 13.14 13.60 19.09
CA LYS A 221 13.29 12.16 19.30
C LYS A 221 14.00 11.54 18.10
N ALA A 222 14.88 10.58 18.36
CA ALA A 222 15.34 9.63 17.37
C ALA A 222 14.50 8.36 17.51
N GLU A 223 13.91 7.90 16.42
CA GLU A 223 13.03 6.74 16.38
C GLU A 223 13.40 5.82 15.22
N THR A 224 13.53 4.53 15.50
CA THR A 224 13.79 3.52 14.49
C THR A 224 12.51 2.77 14.17
N ILE A 225 12.16 2.70 12.89
CA ILE A 225 11.06 1.87 12.40
C ILE A 225 11.61 0.74 11.53
N GLY A 226 10.99 -0.44 11.59
CA GLY A 226 11.31 -1.55 10.70
C GLY A 226 10.33 -1.60 9.53
N VAL A 227 10.87 -1.54 8.32
CA VAL A 227 10.08 -1.37 7.10
C VAL A 227 10.69 -2.17 5.95
N THR A 228 9.87 -2.77 5.09
CA THR A 228 10.41 -3.46 3.91
C THR A 228 10.96 -2.46 2.89
N TYR A 229 11.92 -2.91 2.07
CA TYR A 229 12.58 -2.06 1.07
C TYR A 229 11.60 -1.24 0.24
N GLN A 230 10.47 -1.85 -0.15
CA GLN A 230 9.53 -1.31 -1.12
C GLN A 230 8.46 -0.39 -0.53
N HIS A 231 8.43 -0.19 0.78
CA HIS A 231 7.42 0.66 1.38
C HIS A 231 7.66 2.13 0.99
N PRO A 232 6.67 2.85 0.44
CA PRO A 232 6.82 4.26 0.10
C PRO A 232 6.91 5.13 1.34
N ILE A 233 7.89 6.02 1.34
CA ILE A 233 8.02 7.11 2.29
C ILE A 233 8.09 8.41 1.51
N PHE A 234 7.32 9.42 1.94
CA PHE A 234 7.32 10.71 1.25
C PHE A 234 8.60 11.50 1.57
N SER A 235 9.46 11.67 0.58
CA SER A 235 10.71 12.43 0.71
C SER A 235 10.47 13.88 0.37
N VAL A 236 10.67 14.76 1.36
CA VAL A 236 10.63 16.21 1.18
C VAL A 236 11.84 16.68 0.37
N THR A 237 13.00 16.04 0.56
CA THR A 237 14.20 16.33 -0.24
C THR A 237 13.97 16.06 -1.73
N ALA A 238 13.27 14.98 -2.07
CA ALA A 238 12.97 14.64 -3.46
C ALA A 238 11.67 15.27 -3.98
N GLY A 239 10.79 15.75 -3.10
CA GLY A 239 9.44 16.21 -3.43
C GLY A 239 8.54 15.10 -4.00
N ASP A 240 8.80 13.83 -3.68
CA ASP A 240 8.10 12.67 -4.24
C ASP A 240 8.26 11.44 -3.33
N TRP A 241 7.47 10.41 -3.61
CA TRP A 241 7.55 9.10 -2.96
C TRP A 241 8.86 8.39 -3.30
N ARG A 242 9.60 7.99 -2.27
CA ARG A 242 10.81 7.16 -2.33
C ARG A 242 10.54 5.82 -1.69
N LEU A 243 11.15 4.76 -2.24
CA LEU A 243 11.18 3.48 -1.56
C LEU A 243 12.03 3.60 -0.30
N ALA A 244 11.60 2.97 0.80
CA ALA A 244 12.32 3.01 2.07
C ALA A 244 13.80 2.60 1.92
N GLY A 245 14.08 1.58 1.12
CA GLY A 245 15.45 1.16 0.87
C GLY A 245 16.25 2.02 -0.13
N GLU A 246 15.62 3.00 -0.76
CA GLU A 246 16.27 4.01 -1.62
C GLU A 246 16.53 5.33 -0.90
N LEU A 247 16.07 5.47 0.34
CA LEU A 247 16.38 6.64 1.17
C LEU A 247 17.88 6.72 1.45
N GLN A 248 18.37 7.93 1.69
CA GLN A 248 19.77 8.18 2.05
C GLN A 248 19.86 8.84 3.43
N VAL A 249 20.95 8.59 4.15
CA VAL A 249 21.26 9.35 5.38
C VAL A 249 21.37 10.84 5.03
N GLY A 250 20.72 11.68 5.81
CA GLY A 250 20.56 13.12 5.57
C GLY A 250 19.32 13.49 4.77
N GLU A 251 18.60 12.53 4.19
CA GLU A 251 17.34 12.77 3.49
C GLU A 251 16.25 13.19 4.48
N LYS A 252 15.43 14.17 4.07
CA LYS A 252 14.31 14.65 4.86
C LYS A 252 13.01 14.03 4.38
N VAL A 253 12.22 13.53 5.32
CA VAL A 253 10.90 12.93 5.08
C VAL A 253 9.81 13.72 5.77
N LEU A 254 8.60 13.65 5.21
CA LEU A 254 7.43 14.31 5.80
C LEU A 254 6.91 13.51 6.99
N THR A 255 6.51 14.24 8.03
CA THR A 255 5.98 13.69 9.28
C THR A 255 4.84 14.55 9.82
N LYS A 256 4.04 14.04 10.77
CA LYS A 256 2.94 14.82 11.39
C LYS A 256 3.39 16.18 11.94
N SER A 257 4.60 16.25 12.48
CA SER A 257 5.16 17.45 13.12
C SER A 257 6.15 18.21 12.22
N GLY A 258 6.04 18.06 10.89
CA GLY A 258 6.90 18.72 9.91
C GLY A 258 7.87 17.75 9.25
N GLU A 259 9.17 18.01 9.35
CA GLU A 259 10.20 17.19 8.70
C GLU A 259 11.01 16.37 9.71
N SER A 260 11.37 15.15 9.36
CA SER A 260 12.36 14.34 10.09
C SER A 260 13.52 13.97 9.16
N THR A 261 14.72 13.85 9.73
CA THR A 261 15.93 13.49 8.97
C THR A 261 16.26 12.02 9.16
N VAL A 262 16.57 11.33 8.06
CA VAL A 262 17.09 9.96 8.09
C VAL A 262 18.53 10.00 8.63
N THR A 263 18.79 9.31 9.74
CA THR A 263 20.10 9.32 10.42
C THR A 263 20.82 7.97 10.31
N SER A 264 20.10 6.87 10.15
CA SER A 264 20.67 5.54 9.94
C SER A 264 19.73 4.68 9.09
N ILE A 265 20.32 3.80 8.28
CA ILE A 265 19.64 2.77 7.50
C ILE A 265 20.45 1.48 7.65
N GLU A 266 19.84 0.47 8.24
CA GLU A 266 20.48 -0.81 8.49
C GLU A 266 19.59 -1.95 7.99
N LYS A 267 20.17 -2.87 7.22
CA LYS A 267 19.45 -4.09 6.85
C LYS A 267 19.28 -4.94 8.11
N LYS A 268 18.04 -5.23 8.50
CA LYS A 268 17.75 -6.11 9.63
C LYS A 268 17.97 -7.55 9.20
N GLY A 269 18.71 -8.31 10.02
CA GLY A 269 18.87 -9.75 9.82
C GLY A 269 17.66 -10.52 10.34
N GLY A 270 17.31 -11.60 9.66
CA GLY A 270 16.19 -12.46 10.05
C GLY A 270 14.90 -12.10 9.31
N SER A 271 13.82 -12.72 9.77
CA SER A 271 12.55 -12.72 9.07
C SER A 271 11.45 -12.70 10.15
N GLU A 272 10.68 -11.60 10.27
CA GLU A 272 9.58 -11.44 11.24
C GLU A 272 8.23 -11.15 10.56
N PRO A 273 7.08 -11.45 11.19
CA PRO A 273 5.77 -11.11 10.63
C PRO A 273 5.69 -9.63 10.28
N VAL A 274 5.22 -9.34 9.08
CA VAL A 274 5.12 -7.98 8.58
C VAL A 274 3.66 -7.64 8.26
N TYR A 275 3.30 -6.40 8.49
CA TYR A 275 1.93 -5.91 8.49
C TYR A 275 1.78 -4.78 7.49
N ASN A 276 0.64 -4.72 6.83
CA ASN A 276 0.19 -3.51 6.16
C ASN A 276 -1.27 -3.27 6.54
N LEU A 277 -1.72 -2.04 6.35
CA LEU A 277 -3.13 -1.69 6.47
C LEU A 277 -3.59 -1.06 5.15
N GLU A 278 -4.86 -0.73 5.03
CA GLU A 278 -5.41 0.12 3.97
C GLU A 278 -6.23 1.20 4.62
N VAL A 279 -5.94 2.46 4.30
CA VAL A 279 -6.73 3.61 4.73
C VAL A 279 -7.64 4.06 3.60
N LYS A 280 -8.93 4.24 3.90
CA LYS A 280 -9.93 4.67 2.92
C LYS A 280 -9.59 6.02 2.30
N ASP A 281 -9.88 6.16 1.00
CA ASP A 281 -9.74 7.36 0.16
C ASP A 281 -8.29 7.83 -0.09
N LEU A 282 -7.54 8.12 0.98
CA LEU A 282 -6.23 8.76 0.88
C LEU A 282 -5.10 7.75 0.68
N HIS A 283 -5.30 6.51 1.13
CA HIS A 283 -4.29 5.45 1.08
C HIS A 283 -2.91 5.84 1.65
N ILE A 284 -2.94 6.75 2.62
CA ILE A 284 -1.80 7.30 3.34
C ILE A 284 -2.05 7.09 4.83
N PHE A 285 -1.00 6.73 5.55
CA PHE A 285 -1.02 6.66 7.01
C PHE A 285 0.34 7.06 7.59
N LEU A 286 0.40 7.23 8.90
CA LEU A 286 1.58 7.73 9.59
C LEU A 286 2.14 6.67 10.54
N VAL A 287 3.46 6.44 10.44
CA VAL A 287 4.18 5.36 11.12
C VAL A 287 5.28 5.94 12.02
N GLY A 288 5.48 5.37 13.21
CA GLY A 288 6.33 5.97 14.23
C GLY A 288 5.56 6.98 15.10
N ASP A 289 6.06 7.24 16.30
CA ASP A 289 5.66 8.36 17.15
C ASP A 289 6.02 9.73 16.51
N VAL A 290 7.07 9.77 15.69
CA VAL A 290 7.36 10.94 14.84
C VAL A 290 6.33 11.09 13.72
N GLY A 291 5.66 10.01 13.33
CA GLY A 291 4.57 10.01 12.35
C GLY A 291 5.05 10.19 10.92
N VAL A 292 5.98 9.36 10.45
CA VAL A 292 6.47 9.32 9.07
C VAL A 292 5.32 9.01 8.11
N VAL A 293 5.15 9.85 7.09
CA VAL A 293 4.11 9.71 6.06
C VAL A 293 4.49 8.59 5.09
N VAL A 294 3.65 7.55 5.07
CA VAL A 294 3.81 6.38 4.20
C VAL A 294 2.57 6.17 3.34
N HIS A 295 2.73 5.49 2.21
CA HIS A 295 1.62 5.11 1.33
C HIS A 295 1.32 3.62 1.45
N ASN A 296 0.04 3.23 1.36
CA ASN A 296 -0.37 1.81 1.36
C ASN A 296 0.18 1.02 0.17
N ASN A 297 0.74 1.69 -0.86
CA ASN A 297 1.21 1.07 -2.10
C ASN A 297 2.24 1.94 -2.86
N TYR A 298 3.25 1.31 -3.47
CA TYR A 298 4.12 1.90 -4.49
C TYR A 298 3.81 1.30 -5.86
N LEU A 299 3.40 2.11 -6.83
CA LEU A 299 3.50 1.72 -8.23
C LEU A 299 4.89 2.16 -8.67
N SER A 300 5.79 1.19 -8.87
CA SER A 300 7.16 1.52 -9.26
C SER A 300 7.14 2.44 -10.48
N LYS A 301 7.99 3.49 -10.49
CA LYS A 301 8.19 4.40 -11.64
C LYS A 301 8.46 3.64 -12.95
N PHE A 302 8.84 2.36 -12.86
CA PHE A 302 8.91 1.41 -13.97
C PHE A 302 7.60 1.33 -14.78
N PHE A 303 6.44 1.31 -14.11
CA PHE A 303 5.14 1.28 -14.78
C PHE A 303 4.74 2.63 -15.39
N LYS A 304 5.08 3.76 -14.73
CA LYS A 304 4.88 5.11 -15.30
C LYS A 304 5.67 5.29 -16.62
N GLY A 305 6.89 4.78 -16.67
CA GLY A 305 7.71 4.79 -17.88
C GLY A 305 7.14 3.90 -19.00
N VAL A 306 6.59 2.73 -18.64
CA VAL A 306 5.98 1.80 -19.61
C VAL A 306 4.63 2.29 -20.12
N GLU A 307 3.76 2.88 -19.28
CA GLU A 307 2.49 3.47 -19.71
C GLU A 307 2.68 4.75 -20.52
N GLY A 308 3.60 5.63 -20.13
CA GLY A 308 4.00 6.77 -20.96
C GLY A 308 4.60 6.36 -22.31
N ALA A 309 5.32 5.23 -22.34
CA ALA A 309 5.86 4.66 -23.57
C ALA A 309 4.84 3.91 -24.43
N LYS A 310 3.68 3.50 -23.90
CA LYS A 310 2.60 2.91 -24.73
C LYS A 310 2.08 3.90 -25.79
N GLY A 311 2.17 5.20 -25.52
CA GLY A 311 1.89 6.26 -26.50
C GLY A 311 3.00 6.49 -27.53
N LEU A 312 4.20 5.98 -27.28
CA LEU A 312 5.39 6.11 -28.12
C LEU A 312 5.77 4.73 -28.68
N ILE A 313 4.93 4.18 -29.56
CA ILE A 313 5.32 2.98 -30.32
C ILE A 313 6.32 3.43 -31.41
N GLY A 314 7.60 3.57 -31.04
CA GLY A 314 8.64 4.08 -31.94
C GLY A 314 10.04 4.05 -31.32
N GLU A 315 11.07 4.33 -32.14
CA GLU A 315 12.51 4.25 -31.84
C GLU A 315 12.93 4.93 -30.53
N ASP A 316 12.16 5.90 -30.03
CA ASP A 316 12.40 6.62 -28.78
C ASP A 316 12.33 5.76 -27.51
N TYR A 317 11.52 4.69 -27.50
CA TYR A 317 11.43 3.75 -26.37
C TYR A 317 12.74 2.99 -26.14
N GLU A 318 13.37 2.52 -27.22
CA GLU A 318 14.64 1.78 -27.19
C GLU A 318 15.82 2.68 -26.77
N VAL A 319 15.78 3.96 -27.16
CA VAL A 319 16.76 4.97 -26.74
C VAL A 319 16.63 5.29 -25.25
N TRP A 320 15.40 5.40 -24.73
CA TRP A 320 15.14 5.64 -23.31
C TRP A 320 15.57 4.45 -22.42
N LEU A 321 15.25 3.22 -22.82
CA LEU A 321 15.70 1.99 -22.13
C LEU A 321 17.23 1.86 -22.08
N ARG A 322 17.94 2.22 -23.15
CA ARG A 322 19.42 2.22 -23.19
C ARG A 322 20.05 3.27 -22.26
N LYS A 323 19.39 4.40 -21.99
CA LYS A 323 19.88 5.40 -21.04
C LYS A 323 19.75 4.93 -19.59
N LEU A 324 18.65 4.27 -19.24
CA LEU A 324 18.41 3.77 -17.88
C LEU A 324 19.13 2.45 -17.59
N PHE A 325 19.28 1.60 -18.61
CA PHE A 325 19.94 0.30 -18.51
C PHE A 325 20.97 0.12 -19.62
N PRO A 326 22.12 0.84 -19.57
CA PRO A 326 23.13 0.82 -20.63
C PRO A 326 23.73 -0.57 -20.90
N ASN A 327 23.56 -1.51 -19.97
CA ASN A 327 24.06 -2.88 -20.06
C ASN A 327 22.96 -3.94 -20.28
N ALA A 328 21.68 -3.57 -20.40
CA ALA A 328 20.61 -4.53 -20.68
C ALA A 328 20.66 -4.98 -22.15
N ARG A 329 20.69 -6.30 -22.40
CA ARG A 329 20.52 -6.83 -23.77
C ARG A 329 19.07 -6.65 -24.20
N LYS A 330 18.89 -6.25 -25.48
CA LYS A 330 17.60 -6.04 -26.18
C LYS A 330 16.48 -6.92 -25.62
N VAL A 331 15.53 -6.31 -24.91
CA VAL A 331 14.27 -6.95 -24.52
C VAL A 331 13.25 -6.57 -25.59
N SER A 332 12.56 -7.54 -26.19
CA SER A 332 11.61 -7.21 -27.27
C SER A 332 10.32 -6.61 -26.67
N PRO A 333 9.75 -5.55 -27.28
CA PRO A 333 8.49 -4.95 -26.80
C PRO A 333 7.32 -5.94 -26.68
N LYS A 334 7.33 -7.01 -27.49
CA LYS A 334 6.30 -8.07 -27.46
C LYS A 334 6.35 -8.91 -26.17
N ASP A 335 7.52 -9.06 -25.56
CA ASP A 335 7.69 -9.87 -24.35
C ASP A 335 7.18 -9.15 -23.09
N LEU A 336 7.24 -7.81 -23.05
CA LEU A 336 6.67 -7.00 -21.96
C LEU A 336 5.15 -6.89 -22.03
N VAL A 337 4.59 -6.68 -23.22
CA VAL A 337 3.13 -6.54 -23.42
C VAL A 337 2.40 -7.85 -23.12
N ALA A 338 3.00 -9.00 -23.49
CA ALA A 338 2.46 -10.32 -23.15
C ALA A 338 2.53 -10.64 -21.64
N TRP A 339 3.26 -9.88 -20.84
CA TRP A 339 3.28 -10.02 -19.37
C TRP A 339 2.10 -9.28 -18.74
N GLN A 340 1.81 -8.03 -19.16
CA GLN A 340 0.64 -7.28 -18.68
C GLN A 340 -0.71 -7.94 -19.03
N HIS A 341 -0.86 -8.50 -20.23
CA HIS A 341 -2.12 -9.15 -20.62
C HIS A 341 -2.36 -10.51 -19.97
N ARG A 342 -1.34 -11.12 -19.33
CA ARG A 342 -1.51 -12.40 -18.60
C ARG A 342 -1.94 -12.23 -17.15
N GLU A 343 -1.96 -11.01 -16.62
CA GLU A 343 -2.48 -10.70 -15.27
C GLU A 343 -3.87 -10.03 -15.30
N TYR A 344 -4.44 -9.81 -16.49
CA TYR A 344 -5.74 -9.15 -16.66
C TYR A 344 -6.82 -10.02 -17.34
N ASP A 345 -6.54 -11.29 -17.60
CA ASP A 345 -7.53 -12.28 -18.11
C ASP A 345 -7.76 -13.41 -17.10
#